data_AF-A0A135VRB0-F1
#
_entry.id   AF-A0A135VRB0-F1
#
_cell.length_a   1.000
_cell.length_b   1.000
_cell.length_c   1.000
_cell.angle_alpha   90.00
_cell.angle_beta   90.00
_cell.angle_gamma   90.00
#
_symmetry.space_group_name_H-M   'P 1'
#
loop_
_entity.id
_entity.type
_entity.pdbx_description
1 polymer ?
#
loop_
_entity_poly.entity_id
_entity_poly.type
_entity_poly.pdbx_seq_one_letter_code
_entity_poly.pdbx_strand_id
1 'polypeptide(L)'
;MQHIRVVRPMNAENVKAEFSNLEIHIGSLKDTKFKFKCSVMYYDQLLVMDGGKRIATMHARNIGNVHLEKKAIRIAGLNFEIKEGDDMSVVSGSIRLELGDDAEEWYRELWG
;
A
#
# COMPACT_ATOMS: atom_id res chain seq x y z
N MET A 1 -13.65 -2.70 -31.31
CA MET A 1 -12.21 -2.54 -31.03
C MET A 1 -12.06 -2.52 -29.52
N GLN A 2 -11.41 -3.54 -28.94
CA GLN A 2 -11.10 -3.53 -27.52
C GLN A 2 -10.00 -2.50 -27.28
N HIS A 3 -10.31 -1.45 -26.52
CA HIS A 3 -9.28 -0.56 -26.00
C HIS A 3 -8.39 -1.39 -25.08
N ILE A 4 -7.17 -1.68 -25.53
CA ILE A 4 -6.10 -2.12 -24.65
C ILE A 4 -5.87 -0.93 -23.70
N ARG A 5 -6.46 -0.97 -22.50
CA ARG A 5 -6.08 -0.08 -21.41
C ARG A 5 -4.62 -0.41 -21.11
N VAL A 6 -3.71 0.39 -21.63
CA VAL A 6 -2.36 0.47 -21.08
C VAL A 6 -2.56 0.99 -19.67
N VAL A 7 -2.59 0.09 -18.69
CA VAL A 7 -2.57 0.47 -17.28
C VAL A 7 -1.22 1.12 -17.07
N ARG A 8 -1.18 2.46 -17.07
CA ARG A 8 0.01 3.17 -16.60
C ARG A 8 0.17 2.76 -15.13
N PRO A 9 1.39 2.42 -14.66
CA PRO A 9 1.59 2.16 -13.24
C PRO A 9 1.11 3.40 -12.49
N MET A 10 0.11 3.23 -11.62
CA MET A 10 -0.38 4.32 -10.79
C MET A 10 0.73 4.63 -9.80
N ASN A 11 1.33 5.80 -9.93
CA ASN A 11 2.47 6.22 -9.12
C ASN A 11 2.19 7.55 -8.43
N ALA A 12 2.62 7.66 -7.17
CA ALA A 12 2.50 8.87 -6.39
C ALA A 12 3.74 9.04 -5.51
N GLU A 13 4.30 10.25 -5.53
CA GLU A 13 5.52 10.60 -4.79
C GLU A 13 5.17 11.35 -3.49
N ASN A 14 6.07 11.28 -2.51
CA ASN A 14 5.91 11.96 -1.21
C ASN A 14 4.62 11.59 -0.44
N VAL A 15 4.06 10.41 -0.70
CA VAL A 15 2.86 9.91 -0.03
C VAL A 15 3.22 9.55 1.40
N LYS A 16 2.39 10.00 2.36
CA LYS A 16 2.50 9.55 3.74
C LYS A 16 1.67 8.28 3.92
N ALA A 17 2.37 7.16 4.11
CA ALA A 17 1.78 5.88 4.43
C ALA A 17 1.76 5.67 5.95
N GLU A 18 0.59 5.38 6.51
CA GLU A 18 0.39 5.07 7.92
C GLU A 18 -0.09 3.63 8.07
N PHE A 19 0.65 2.86 8.85
CA PHE A 19 0.41 1.46 9.14
C PHE A 19 -0.07 1.32 10.58
N SER A 20 -1.17 0.61 10.78
CA SER A 20 -1.85 0.52 12.07
C SER A 20 -2.48 -0.85 12.27
N ASN A 21 -2.67 -1.24 13.53
CA ASN A 21 -3.22 -2.54 13.91
C ASN A 21 -2.45 -3.69 13.26
N LEU A 22 -1.11 -3.60 13.28
CA LEU A 22 -0.27 -4.61 12.67
C LEU A 22 -0.20 -5.85 13.55
N GLU A 23 -0.48 -7.00 12.94
CA GLU A 23 -0.24 -8.31 13.50
C GLU A 23 0.88 -8.96 12.70
N ILE A 24 1.94 -9.38 13.40
CA ILE A 24 3.15 -9.94 12.79
C ILE A 24 3.02 -11.46 12.79
N HIS A 25 2.97 -12.04 11.60
CA HIS A 25 2.85 -13.49 11.41
C HIS A 25 4.23 -14.15 11.34
N ILE A 26 5.18 -13.49 10.67
CA ILE A 26 6.54 -13.95 10.45
C ILE A 26 7.49 -12.75 10.49
N GLY A 27 8.68 -12.92 11.05
CA GLY A 27 9.78 -11.94 10.99
C GLY A 27 10.05 -11.20 12.29
N SER A 28 10.97 -10.25 12.23
CA SER A 28 11.53 -9.54 13.39
C SER A 28 10.88 -8.19 13.67
N LEU A 29 9.97 -7.71 12.81
CA LEU A 29 9.28 -6.44 13.00
C LEU A 29 8.54 -6.42 14.34
N LYS A 30 8.81 -5.40 15.16
CA LYS A 30 8.17 -5.22 16.48
C LYS A 30 7.13 -4.11 16.49
N ASP A 31 7.10 -3.28 15.44
CA ASP A 31 6.19 -2.16 15.36
C ASP A 31 4.76 -2.64 15.09
N THR A 32 3.84 -2.34 16.01
CA THR A 32 2.40 -2.59 15.81
C THR A 32 1.70 -1.44 15.07
N LYS A 33 2.39 -0.30 14.95
CA LYS A 33 2.00 0.88 14.16
C LYS A 33 3.22 1.71 13.81
N PHE A 34 3.23 2.31 12.62
CA PHE A 34 4.26 3.26 12.21
C PHE A 34 3.80 4.07 11.00
N LYS A 35 4.58 5.09 10.61
CA LYS A 35 4.32 5.87 9.40
C LYS A 35 5.63 6.23 8.71
N PHE A 36 5.60 6.33 7.39
CA PHE A 36 6.73 6.85 6.63
C PHE A 36 6.26 7.60 5.38
N LYS A 37 7.14 8.44 4.83
CA LYS A 37 6.97 9.03 3.49
C LYS A 37 7.56 8.07 2.46
N CYS A 38 6.86 7.86 1.36
CA CYS A 38 7.28 6.94 0.31
C CYS A 38 6.79 7.35 -1.07
N SER A 39 7.40 6.74 -2.08
CA SER A 39 6.77 6.55 -3.39
C SER A 39 5.82 5.36 -3.30
N VAL A 40 4.58 5.52 -3.76
CA VAL A 40 3.61 4.43 -3.86
C VAL A 40 3.40 4.10 -5.33
N MET A 41 3.48 2.82 -5.66
CA MET A 41 3.26 2.30 -7.01
C MET A 41 2.29 1.14 -6.98
N TYR A 42 1.36 1.09 -7.93
CA TYR A 42 0.54 -0.08 -8.19
C TYR A 42 0.77 -0.56 -9.62
N TYR A 43 1.33 -1.75 -9.77
CA TYR A 43 1.63 -2.39 -11.05
C TYR A 43 1.53 -3.90 -10.93
N ASP A 44 1.12 -4.60 -11.99
CA ASP A 44 1.07 -6.07 -12.03
C ASP A 44 0.42 -6.73 -10.78
N GLN A 45 -0.68 -6.14 -10.30
CA GLN A 45 -1.38 -6.59 -9.09
C GLN A 45 -0.53 -6.54 -7.81
N LEU A 46 0.47 -5.66 -7.74
CA LEU A 46 1.34 -5.44 -6.61
C LEU A 46 1.32 -3.95 -6.23
N LEU A 47 0.94 -3.67 -4.98
CA LEU A 47 1.11 -2.38 -4.36
C LEU A 47 2.47 -2.33 -3.66
N VAL A 48 3.29 -1.35 -4.02
CA VAL A 48 4.62 -1.12 -3.44
C VAL A 48 4.64 0.26 -2.80
N MET A 49 5.11 0.34 -1.56
CA MET A 49 5.31 1.57 -0.80
C MET A 49 6.78 1.62 -0.39
N ASP A 50 7.60 2.35 -1.14
CA ASP A 50 9.04 2.41 -0.96
C ASP A 50 9.45 3.69 -0.20
N GLY A 51 9.84 3.52 1.06
CA GLY A 51 10.39 4.58 1.93
C GLY A 51 11.93 4.57 2.00
N GLY A 52 12.60 3.88 1.09
CA GLY A 52 14.06 3.69 1.03
C GLY A 52 14.58 2.68 2.05
N LYS A 53 14.47 3.00 3.35
CA LYS A 53 14.91 2.08 4.43
C LYS A 53 13.90 0.97 4.69
N ARG A 54 12.62 1.29 4.53
CA ARG A 54 11.49 0.41 4.78
C ARG A 54 10.64 0.36 3.53
N ILE A 55 10.40 -0.85 3.02
CA ILE A 55 9.59 -1.08 1.83
C ILE A 55 8.44 -1.99 2.25
N ALA A 56 7.21 -1.59 1.93
CA ALA A 56 6.06 -2.45 2.12
C ALA A 56 5.49 -2.90 0.77
N THR A 57 5.18 -4.18 0.63
CA THR A 57 4.66 -4.77 -0.61
C THR A 57 3.43 -5.62 -0.34
N MET A 58 2.39 -5.43 -1.13
CA MET A 58 1.12 -6.14 -0.96
C MET A 58 0.53 -6.54 -2.31
N HIS A 59 0.29 -7.84 -2.49
CA HIS A 59 -0.44 -8.33 -3.65
C HIS A 59 -1.92 -7.94 -3.58
N ALA A 60 -2.52 -7.66 -4.73
CA ALA A 60 -3.93 -7.28 -4.84
C ALA A 60 -4.89 -8.31 -4.25
N ARG A 61 -4.57 -9.62 -4.38
CA ARG A 61 -5.36 -10.71 -3.77
C ARG A 61 -5.39 -10.67 -2.24
N ASN A 62 -4.44 -9.96 -1.62
CA ASN A 62 -4.34 -9.79 -0.17
C ASN A 62 -4.97 -8.48 0.30
N ILE A 63 -5.55 -7.68 -0.61
CA ILE A 63 -6.37 -6.52 -0.25
C ILE A 63 -7.74 -7.05 0.17
N GLY A 64 -8.07 -6.91 1.45
CA GLY A 64 -9.36 -7.32 1.98
C GLY A 64 -10.47 -6.32 1.63
N ASN A 65 -10.32 -5.08 2.08
CA ASN A 65 -11.25 -3.98 1.81
C ASN A 65 -10.48 -2.69 1.52
N VAL A 66 -11.10 -1.81 0.73
CA VAL A 66 -10.58 -0.48 0.44
C VAL A 66 -11.67 0.55 0.71
N HIS A 67 -11.32 1.65 1.36
CA HIS A 67 -12.22 2.77 1.63
C HIS A 67 -11.60 4.08 1.13
N LEU A 68 -12.37 4.82 0.34
CA LEU A 68 -12.05 6.19 -0.04
C LEU A 68 -12.33 7.13 1.14
N GLU A 69 -11.30 7.86 1.58
CA GLU A 69 -11.40 9.00 2.48
C GLU A 69 -11.19 10.30 1.66
N LYS A 70 -11.48 11.48 2.24
CA LYS A 70 -11.45 12.76 1.53
C LYS A 70 -10.16 13.06 0.74
N LYS A 71 -8.99 12.66 1.27
CA LYS A 71 -7.66 12.87 0.65
C LYS A 71 -6.74 11.67 0.85
N ALA A 72 -7.32 10.50 1.10
CA ALA A 72 -6.58 9.31 1.43
C ALA A 72 -7.35 8.05 1.03
N ILE A 73 -6.63 6.95 0.89
CA ILE A 73 -7.22 5.62 0.74
C ILE A 73 -6.81 4.78 1.94
N ARG A 74 -7.78 4.10 2.54
CA ARG A 74 -7.54 3.11 3.58
C ARG A 74 -7.70 1.72 3.01
N ILE A 75 -6.70 0.89 3.26
CA ILE A 75 -6.65 -0.49 2.81
C ILE A 75 -6.57 -1.40 4.03
N ALA A 76 -7.41 -2.43 4.08
CA ALA A 76 -7.25 -3.56 4.99
C ALA A 76 -6.40 -4.62 4.30
N GLY A 77 -5.16 -4.80 4.77
CA GLY A 77 -4.22 -5.79 4.26
C GLY A 77 -4.34 -7.10 5.03
N LEU A 78 -4.67 -8.17 4.31
CA LEU A 78 -4.76 -9.52 4.87
C LEU A 78 -3.39 -10.14 5.09
N ASN A 79 -2.45 -9.91 4.16
CA ASN A 79 -1.05 -10.31 4.26
C ASN A 79 -0.20 -9.40 3.35
N PHE A 80 0.79 -8.72 3.92
CA PHE A 80 1.75 -7.92 3.19
C PHE A 80 3.11 -7.98 3.84
N GLU A 81 4.15 -7.73 3.05
CA GLU A 81 5.52 -7.81 3.50
C GLU A 81 6.00 -6.42 3.88
N ILE A 82 6.83 -6.36 4.92
CA ILE A 82 7.63 -5.18 5.29
C ILE A 82 9.08 -5.63 5.29
N LYS A 83 9.88 -5.00 4.44
CA LYS A 83 11.31 -5.21 4.34
C LYS A 83 12.09 -4.06 4.97
N GLU A 84 13.07 -4.38 5.80
CA GLU A 84 14.03 -3.44 6.40
C GLU A 84 15.45 -3.97 6.27
N GLY A 85 16.24 -3.41 5.34
CA GLY A 85 17.54 -3.97 5.00
C GLY A 85 17.41 -5.38 4.43
N ASP A 86 18.02 -6.37 5.08
CA ASP A 86 17.95 -7.79 4.68
C ASP A 86 16.81 -8.56 5.37
N ASP A 87 16.17 -7.95 6.37
CA ASP A 87 15.07 -8.57 7.11
C ASP A 87 13.73 -8.36 6.39
N MET A 88 12.90 -9.39 6.38
CA MET A 88 11.52 -9.35 5.87
C MET A 88 10.57 -9.89 6.93
N SER A 89 9.45 -9.19 7.12
CA SER A 89 8.35 -9.60 7.98
C SER A 89 7.06 -9.66 7.19
N VAL A 90 6.23 -10.67 7.47
CA VAL A 90 4.88 -10.82 6.92
C VAL A 90 3.88 -10.38 7.98
N VAL A 91 3.03 -9.43 7.63
CA VAL A 91 2.09 -8.81 8.56
C VAL A 91 0.69 -8.69 7.95
N SER A 92 -0.32 -8.54 8.80
CA SER A 92 -1.65 -8.05 8.43
C SER A 92 -1.93 -6.73 9.14
N GLY A 93 -2.92 -5.97 8.69
CA GLY A 93 -3.34 -4.73 9.36
C GLY A 93 -3.99 -3.70 8.44
N SER A 94 -3.96 -2.43 8.84
CA SER A 94 -4.53 -1.32 8.06
C SER A 94 -3.44 -0.36 7.57
N ILE A 95 -3.51 -0.03 6.28
CA ILE A 95 -2.63 0.91 5.60
C ILE A 95 -3.46 2.11 5.16
N ARG A 96 -3.05 3.32 5.51
CA ARG A 96 -3.64 4.56 5.04
C ARG A 96 -2.65 5.32 4.19
N LEU A 97 -3.02 5.61 2.95
CA LEU A 97 -2.21 6.32 1.97
C LEU A 97 -2.75 7.74 1.80
N GLU A 98 -2.04 8.75 2.29
CA GLU A 98 -2.38 10.16 2.07
C GLU A 98 -1.98 10.60 0.64
N LEU A 99 -2.84 10.31 -0.33
CA LEU A 99 -2.65 10.59 -1.76
C LEU A 99 -3.07 12.02 -2.16
N GLY A 100 -3.63 12.81 -1.25
CA GLY A 100 -4.05 14.17 -1.57
C GLY A 100 -5.28 14.16 -2.50
N ASP A 101 -5.25 15.01 -3.52
CA ASP A 101 -6.37 15.14 -4.46
C ASP A 101 -6.47 13.94 -5.42
N ASP A 102 -5.41 13.13 -5.55
CA ASP A 102 -5.35 11.94 -6.40
C ASP A 102 -6.06 10.71 -5.77
N ALA A 103 -6.46 10.81 -4.49
CA ALA A 103 -7.06 9.69 -3.76
C ALA A 103 -8.34 9.15 -4.41
N GLU A 104 -9.19 10.05 -4.91
CA GLU A 104 -10.45 9.66 -5.55
C GLU A 104 -10.22 8.96 -6.90
N GLU A 105 -9.28 9.47 -7.71
CA GLU A 105 -8.91 8.88 -9.00
C GLU A 105 -8.33 7.47 -8.80
N TRP A 106 -7.35 7.33 -7.90
CA TRP A 106 -6.80 6.03 -7.52
C TRP A 106 -7.87 5.05 -7.06
N TYR A 107 -8.82 5.51 -6.23
CA TYR A 107 -9.88 4.65 -5.73
C TYR A 107 -10.75 4.10 -6.87
N ARG A 108 -11.20 4.99 -7.76
CA ARG A 108 -12.09 4.63 -8.87
C ARG A 108 -11.41 3.75 -9.91
N GLU A 109 -10.13 3.99 -10.20
CA GLU A 109 -9.43 3.24 -11.25
C GLU A 109 -9.02 1.82 -10.80
N LEU A 110 -8.64 1.66 -9.53
CA LEU A 110 -8.09 0.40 -9.03
C LEU A 110 -9.13 -0.48 -8.33
N TRP A 111 -10.17 0.10 -7.73
CA TRP A 111 -11.13 -0.62 -6.89
C TRP A 111 -12.61 -0.23 -7.09
N GLY A 112 -12.90 0.75 -7.96
CA GLY A 112 -14.26 1.25 -8.23
C GLY A 112 -15.04 0.51 -9.29
#